data_AF-A0A8B6GQ12-F1
#
_entry.id   AF-A0A8B6GQ12-F1
#
_cell.length_a   1.000
_cell.length_b   1.000
_cell.length_c   1.000
_cell.angle_alpha   90.00
_cell.angle_beta   90.00
_cell.angle_gamma   90.00
#
_symmetry.space_group_name_H-M   'P 1'
#
loop_
_entity.id
_entity.type
_entity.pdbx_description
1 polymer ?
#
loop_
_entity_poly.entity_id
_entity_poly.type
_entity_poly.pdbx_seq_one_letter_code
_entity_poly.pdbx_strand_id
1 'polypeptide(L)'
;MHQLLNEVDIETKTDFFEKLRSEMEGVLTHDVVLVNGDLNAKAGSDNIGVERIMGNNGCGTCKENGNLLIEFCGLNDLVIGGTMFQHNDIHKLTWTSPNRRGKNQIDHLMINGRWRHSLKDVSVKRGTYCGSDRYLIIGKIKLKPKKAPKMNELSRKTFDLQRLKDKKIRQKFNTEVKKKITSTS
;
A
#
# COMPACT_ATOMS: atom_id res chain seq x y z
N MET A 1 -3.28 5.22 24.32
CA MET A 1 -3.21 5.80 22.96
C MET A 1 -4.46 5.56 22.09
N HIS A 2 -5.46 4.76 22.51
CA HIS A 2 -6.75 4.63 21.76
C HIS A 2 -7.73 5.80 22.02
N GLN A 3 -7.54 6.55 23.11
CA GLN A 3 -8.40 7.68 23.47
C GLN A 3 -8.11 8.96 22.66
N LEU A 4 -6.88 9.16 22.20
CA LEU A 4 -6.45 10.47 21.72
C LEU A 4 -7.06 10.87 20.36
N LEU A 5 -7.24 9.94 19.41
CA LEU A 5 -7.76 10.28 18.07
C LEU A 5 -9.29 10.41 17.96
N ASN A 6 -10.04 9.87 18.93
CA ASN A 6 -11.48 10.18 19.00
C ASN A 6 -11.73 11.58 19.57
N GLU A 7 -10.75 12.11 20.32
CA GLU A 7 -10.80 13.42 20.97
C GLU A 7 -10.15 14.53 20.12
N VAL A 8 -9.48 14.18 19.02
CA VAL A 8 -9.02 15.15 18.02
C VAL A 8 -10.25 15.80 17.37
N ASP A 9 -10.18 17.11 17.19
CA ASP A 9 -11.23 17.89 16.55
C ASP A 9 -11.39 17.52 15.07
N ILE A 10 -12.54 17.88 14.50
CA ILE A 10 -12.89 17.52 13.13
C ILE A 10 -12.02 18.24 12.08
N GLU A 11 -11.52 19.43 12.39
CA GLU A 11 -10.67 20.21 11.48
C GLU A 11 -9.34 19.49 11.28
N THR A 12 -8.68 19.08 12.36
CA THR A 12 -7.43 18.29 12.30
C THR A 12 -7.62 16.97 11.53
N LYS A 13 -8.76 16.28 11.70
CA LYS A 13 -9.05 15.05 10.95
C LYS A 13 -9.24 15.33 9.45
N THR A 14 -9.94 16.41 9.13
CA THR A 14 -10.19 16.84 7.74
C THR A 14 -8.87 17.21 7.07
N ASP A 15 -8.05 18.01 7.73
CA ASP A 15 -6.70 18.39 7.30
C ASP A 15 -5.83 17.17 6.96
N PHE A 16 -5.93 16.10 7.76
CA PHE A 16 -5.19 14.86 7.49
C PHE A 16 -5.63 14.24 6.17
N PHE A 17 -6.93 14.11 5.92
CA PHE A 17 -7.45 13.54 4.67
C PHE A 17 -7.20 14.43 3.45
N GLU A 18 -7.20 15.75 3.63
CA GLU A 18 -6.84 16.71 2.57
C GLU A 18 -5.36 16.59 2.19
N LYS A 19 -4.46 16.53 3.18
CA LYS A 19 -3.02 16.30 2.94
C LYS A 19 -2.80 14.97 2.25
N LEU A 20 -3.45 13.90 2.73
CA LEU A 20 -3.36 12.58 2.12
C LEU A 20 -3.87 12.58 0.67
N ARG A 21 -4.95 13.30 0.39
CA ARG A 21 -5.46 13.51 -0.96
C ARG A 21 -4.43 14.23 -1.83
N SER A 22 -3.82 15.30 -1.34
CA SER A 22 -2.82 16.06 -2.08
C SER A 22 -1.59 15.21 -2.44
N GLU A 23 -1.15 14.31 -1.55
CA GLU A 23 -0.08 13.35 -1.87
C GLU A 23 -0.45 12.35 -2.99
N MET A 24 -1.75 12.14 -3.22
CA MET A 24 -2.25 11.33 -4.33
C MET A 24 -2.39 12.13 -5.63
N GLU A 25 -2.39 13.46 -5.56
CA GLU A 25 -2.50 14.37 -6.71
C GLU A 25 -1.19 14.38 -7.51
N GLY A 26 -1.10 13.49 -8.49
CA GLY A 26 0.08 13.31 -9.32
C GLY A 26 0.29 11.86 -9.74
N VAL A 27 -0.39 10.92 -9.07
CA VAL A 27 -0.38 9.52 -9.48
C VAL A 27 -1.17 9.38 -10.78
N LEU A 28 -0.60 8.66 -11.75
CA LEU A 28 -1.23 8.48 -13.05
C LEU A 28 -2.48 7.60 -12.90
N THR A 29 -3.52 7.92 -13.66
CA THR A 29 -4.81 7.20 -13.61
C THR A 29 -4.72 5.71 -13.96
N HIS A 30 -3.62 5.26 -14.55
CA HIS A 30 -3.37 3.86 -14.87
C HIS A 30 -2.54 3.12 -13.84
N ASP A 31 -1.98 3.82 -12.85
CA ASP A 31 -1.22 3.20 -11.78
C ASP A 31 -2.14 2.53 -10.77
N VAL A 32 -1.59 1.52 -10.10
CA VAL A 32 -2.25 0.87 -8.96
C VAL A 32 -1.94 1.71 -7.74
N VAL A 33 -2.97 2.29 -7.13
CA VAL A 33 -2.82 3.03 -5.87
C VAL A 33 -3.31 2.16 -4.74
N LEU A 34 -2.47 1.99 -3.72
CA LEU A 34 -2.81 1.34 -2.48
C LEU A 34 -2.60 2.32 -1.34
N VAL A 35 -3.67 2.59 -0.59
CA VAL A 35 -3.60 3.35 0.65
C VAL A 35 -3.80 2.36 1.79
N ASN A 36 -2.92 2.33 2.78
CA ASN A 36 -3.06 1.45 3.92
C ASN A 36 -2.57 2.11 5.22
N GLY A 37 -3.01 1.57 6.34
CA GLY A 37 -2.55 2.02 7.66
C GLY A 37 -3.67 2.05 8.69
N ASP A 38 -3.32 2.55 9.86
CA ASP A 38 -4.24 2.83 10.95
C ASP A 38 -4.89 4.19 10.73
N LEU A 39 -6.18 4.19 10.41
CA LEU A 39 -6.96 5.42 10.19
C LEU A 39 -7.90 5.70 11.36
N ASN A 40 -7.89 4.85 12.39
CA ASN A 40 -8.80 4.92 13.53
C ASN A 40 -10.28 5.14 13.15
N ALA A 41 -10.70 4.55 12.04
CA ALA A 41 -12.02 4.74 11.44
C ALA A 41 -12.73 3.40 11.27
N LYS A 42 -14.04 3.35 11.52
CA LYS A 42 -14.86 2.16 11.24
C LYS A 42 -15.80 2.48 10.10
N ALA A 43 -15.57 1.87 8.95
CA ALA A 43 -16.48 2.00 7.80
C ALA A 43 -17.88 1.45 8.13
N GLY A 44 -17.97 0.46 9.02
CA GLY A 44 -19.22 -0.17 9.41
C GLY A 44 -19.68 -1.25 8.42
N SER A 45 -20.82 -1.86 8.72
CA SER A 45 -21.43 -2.93 7.90
C SER A 45 -22.47 -2.46 6.90
N ASP A 46 -22.97 -1.23 7.04
CA ASP A 46 -23.95 -0.65 6.13
C ASP A 46 -23.23 -0.05 4.91
N ASN A 47 -23.65 -0.46 3.71
CA ASN A 47 -23.07 0.00 2.45
C ASN A 47 -24.10 0.66 1.52
N ILE A 48 -25.32 0.91 1.99
CA ILE A 48 -26.39 1.52 1.18
C ILE A 48 -25.94 2.91 0.71
N GLY A 49 -25.96 3.14 -0.60
CA GLY A 49 -25.56 4.39 -1.23
C GLY A 49 -24.05 4.58 -1.40
N VAL A 50 -23.23 3.65 -0.93
CA VAL A 50 -21.75 3.68 -1.02
C VAL A 50 -21.17 2.35 -1.54
N GLU A 51 -21.94 1.59 -2.31
CA GLU A 51 -21.60 0.24 -2.78
C GLU A 51 -20.36 0.20 -3.69
N ARG A 52 -20.05 1.34 -4.33
CA ARG A 52 -18.82 1.50 -5.13
C ARG A 52 -17.58 1.60 -4.24
N ILE A 53 -17.72 2.12 -3.02
CA ILE A 53 -16.63 2.37 -2.07
C ILE A 53 -16.47 1.15 -1.13
N MET A 54 -17.59 0.54 -0.74
CA MET A 54 -17.63 -0.54 0.26
C MET A 54 -18.32 -1.79 -0.27
N GLY A 55 -17.84 -2.95 0.19
CA GLY A 55 -18.58 -4.20 0.08
C GLY A 55 -19.54 -4.42 1.25
N ASN A 56 -20.22 -5.57 1.24
CA ASN A 56 -21.24 -5.95 2.22
C ASN A 56 -20.69 -6.69 3.46
N ASN A 57 -19.37 -6.75 3.63
CA ASN A 57 -18.72 -7.55 4.69
C ASN A 57 -18.02 -6.70 5.77
N GLY A 58 -18.27 -5.38 5.80
CA GLY A 58 -17.70 -4.48 6.80
C GLY A 58 -18.15 -4.80 8.22
N CYS A 59 -17.44 -4.26 9.22
CA CYS A 59 -17.65 -4.59 10.64
C CYS A 59 -18.03 -3.38 11.49
N GLY A 60 -19.00 -3.59 12.38
CA GLY A 60 -19.40 -2.60 13.38
C GLY A 60 -20.26 -1.48 12.81
N THR A 61 -20.38 -0.39 13.58
CA THR A 61 -21.20 0.77 13.24
C THR A 61 -20.32 1.92 12.76
N CYS A 62 -20.69 2.50 11.61
CA CYS A 62 -20.08 3.72 11.12
C CYS A 62 -20.40 4.88 12.06
N LYS A 63 -19.38 5.70 12.37
CA LYS A 63 -19.52 6.95 13.15
C LYS A 63 -18.79 8.07 12.38
N GLU A 64 -18.54 9.20 13.01
CA GLU A 64 -17.86 10.36 12.42
C GLU A 64 -16.57 9.99 11.64
N ASN A 65 -15.58 9.34 12.27
CA ASN A 65 -14.34 8.95 11.58
C ASN A 65 -14.60 7.98 10.40
N GLY A 66 -15.62 7.13 10.52
CA GLY A 66 -16.02 6.23 9.45
C GLY A 66 -16.60 6.99 8.26
N ASN A 67 -17.45 7.99 8.52
CA ASN A 67 -18.02 8.84 7.49
C ASN A 67 -16.93 9.63 6.76
N LEU A 68 -15.97 10.21 7.48
CA LEU A 68 -14.82 10.89 6.88
C LEU A 68 -14.00 9.95 5.98
N LEU A 69 -13.75 8.72 6.43
CA LEU A 69 -13.06 7.72 5.61
C LEU A 69 -13.85 7.38 4.33
N ILE A 70 -15.16 7.18 4.43
CA ILE A 70 -16.02 6.85 3.30
C ILE A 70 -16.07 8.02 2.31
N GLU A 71 -16.23 9.24 2.80
CA GLU A 71 -16.20 10.46 2.00
C GLU A 71 -14.87 10.63 1.27
N PHE A 72 -13.75 10.51 1.99
CA PHE A 72 -12.41 10.51 1.40
C PHE A 72 -12.28 9.46 0.31
N CYS A 73 -12.74 8.23 0.54
CA CYS A 73 -12.68 7.18 -0.47
C CYS A 73 -13.58 7.48 -1.67
N GLY A 74 -14.76 8.05 -1.45
CA GLY A 74 -15.69 8.43 -2.52
C GLY A 74 -15.13 9.52 -3.43
N LEU A 75 -14.51 10.55 -2.85
CA LEU A 75 -13.89 11.65 -3.60
C LEU A 75 -12.68 11.20 -4.44
N ASN A 76 -11.99 10.14 -4.01
CA ASN A 76 -10.75 9.67 -4.63
C ASN A 76 -10.90 8.35 -5.42
N ASP A 77 -12.13 7.90 -5.68
CA ASP A 77 -12.42 6.60 -6.31
C ASP A 77 -11.62 5.46 -5.65
N LEU A 78 -11.66 5.36 -4.31
CA LEU A 78 -11.03 4.29 -3.55
C LEU A 78 -12.07 3.28 -3.06
N VAL A 79 -11.64 2.03 -2.97
CA VAL A 79 -12.42 0.91 -2.47
C VAL A 79 -11.82 0.40 -1.16
N ILE A 80 -12.63 0.31 -0.10
CA ILE A 80 -12.22 -0.21 1.20
C ILE A 80 -12.16 -1.74 1.14
N GLY A 81 -10.96 -2.29 0.94
CA GLY A 81 -10.76 -3.72 0.73
C GLY A 81 -11.22 -4.61 1.89
N GLY A 82 -11.12 -4.12 3.13
CA GLY A 82 -11.55 -4.85 4.33
C GLY A 82 -13.06 -5.10 4.44
N THR A 83 -13.88 -4.50 3.57
CA THR A 83 -15.34 -4.68 3.53
C THR A 83 -15.80 -5.53 2.33
N MET A 84 -14.87 -5.86 1.42
CA MET A 84 -15.15 -6.51 0.13
C MET A 84 -15.37 -8.01 0.21
N PHE A 85 -14.67 -8.69 1.12
CA PHE A 85 -14.58 -10.15 1.13
C PHE A 85 -15.22 -10.74 2.36
N GLN A 86 -15.99 -11.81 2.17
CA GLN A 86 -16.61 -12.53 3.25
C GLN A 86 -15.56 -13.30 4.06
N HIS A 87 -15.49 -12.97 5.35
CA HIS A 87 -14.58 -13.58 6.31
C HIS A 87 -15.22 -13.64 7.69
N ASN A 88 -14.75 -14.56 8.53
CA ASN A 88 -15.07 -14.54 9.96
C ASN A 88 -14.51 -13.26 10.59
N ASP A 89 -15.15 -12.75 11.65
CA ASP A 89 -14.73 -11.50 12.31
C ASP A 89 -13.27 -11.55 12.82
N ILE A 90 -12.80 -12.73 13.22
CA ILE A 90 -11.39 -12.93 13.55
C ILE A 90 -10.46 -12.60 12.37
N HIS A 91 -10.89 -12.67 11.12
CA HIS A 91 -10.08 -12.31 9.97
C HIS A 91 -10.39 -10.91 9.43
N LYS A 92 -11.20 -10.11 10.13
CA LYS A 92 -11.54 -8.72 9.77
C LYS A 92 -11.12 -7.69 10.81
N LEU A 93 -11.17 -8.04 12.10
CA LEU A 93 -10.89 -7.12 13.21
C LEU A 93 -9.38 -6.97 13.44
N THR A 94 -8.87 -5.75 13.30
CA THR A 94 -7.45 -5.41 13.24
C THR A 94 -6.87 -5.01 14.58
N TRP A 95 -7.70 -4.63 15.54
CA TRP A 95 -7.27 -4.16 16.85
C TRP A 95 -8.02 -4.87 17.98
N THR A 96 -7.35 -5.06 19.12
CA THR A 96 -7.95 -5.55 20.37
C THR A 96 -7.63 -4.62 21.53
N SER A 97 -8.64 -4.29 22.33
CA SER A 97 -8.45 -3.42 23.49
C SER A 97 -7.48 -3.99 24.51
N PRO A 98 -6.83 -3.16 25.34
CA PRO A 98 -5.92 -3.64 26.40
C PRO A 98 -6.58 -4.63 27.36
N ASN A 99 -7.86 -4.41 27.69
CA ASN A 99 -8.66 -5.32 28.52
C ASN A 99 -9.23 -6.54 27.75
N ARG A 100 -8.90 -6.68 26.47
CA ARG A 100 -9.31 -7.74 25.53
C ARG A 100 -10.82 -7.90 25.29
N ARG A 101 -11.64 -6.96 25.77
CA ARG A 101 -13.11 -6.99 25.62
C ARG A 101 -13.59 -6.40 24.29
N GLY A 102 -12.90 -5.40 23.77
CA GLY A 102 -13.23 -4.71 22.52
C GLY A 102 -12.35 -5.18 21.38
N LYS A 103 -12.94 -5.35 20.20
CA LYS A 103 -12.22 -5.62 18.96
C LYS A 103 -12.81 -4.76 17.85
N ASN A 104 -11.95 -4.16 17.03
CA ASN A 104 -12.36 -3.19 16.02
C ASN A 104 -11.62 -3.42 14.70
N GLN A 105 -12.25 -3.02 13.59
CA GLN A 105 -11.61 -2.85 12.29
C GLN A 105 -11.31 -1.37 12.12
N ILE A 106 -10.07 -0.96 12.39
CA ILE A 106 -9.62 0.45 12.36
C ILE A 106 -8.39 0.67 11.48
N ASP A 107 -7.70 -0.42 11.14
CA ASP A 107 -6.67 -0.44 10.13
C ASP A 107 -7.31 -0.84 8.80
N HIS A 108 -6.92 -0.19 7.70
CA HIS A 108 -7.54 -0.39 6.39
C HIS A 108 -6.50 -0.61 5.30
N LEU A 109 -6.95 -1.29 4.25
CA LEU A 109 -6.28 -1.35 2.96
C LEU A 109 -7.30 -0.95 1.90
N MET A 110 -7.00 0.09 1.15
CA MET A 110 -7.81 0.62 0.07
C MET A 110 -7.06 0.51 -1.25
N ILE A 111 -7.82 0.35 -2.34
CA ILE A 111 -7.29 0.32 -3.71
C ILE A 111 -8.12 1.24 -4.58
N ASN A 112 -7.50 1.91 -5.57
CA ASN A 112 -8.28 2.69 -6.53
C ASN A 112 -9.27 1.84 -7.34
N GLY A 113 -10.44 2.40 -7.63
CA GLY A 113 -11.63 1.74 -8.15
C GLY A 113 -11.36 1.04 -9.48
N ARG A 114 -10.55 1.66 -10.34
CA ARG A 114 -10.02 1.04 -11.56
C ARG A 114 -9.43 -0.36 -11.33
N TRP A 115 -8.73 -0.55 -10.23
CA TRP A 115 -8.05 -1.81 -9.88
C TRP A 115 -8.82 -2.65 -8.85
N ARG A 116 -10.08 -2.30 -8.52
CA ARG A 116 -10.96 -3.04 -7.59
C ARG A 116 -10.95 -4.54 -7.85
N HIS A 117 -11.10 -4.96 -9.11
CA HIS A 117 -11.12 -6.39 -9.47
C HIS A 117 -9.76 -7.08 -9.36
N SER A 118 -8.67 -6.33 -9.25
CA SER A 118 -7.32 -6.87 -9.05
C SER A 118 -7.08 -7.21 -7.58
N LEU A 119 -7.77 -6.56 -6.65
CA LEU A 119 -7.81 -6.97 -5.26
C LEU A 119 -8.61 -8.28 -5.15
N LYS A 120 -7.97 -9.34 -4.67
CA LYS A 120 -8.52 -10.70 -4.60
C LYS A 120 -8.90 -11.13 -3.20
N ASP A 121 -8.29 -10.51 -2.20
CA ASP A 121 -8.57 -10.80 -0.80
C ASP A 121 -8.00 -9.67 0.08
N VAL A 122 -8.64 -9.41 1.20
CA VAL A 122 -8.11 -8.63 2.32
C VAL A 122 -8.52 -9.33 3.60
N SER A 123 -7.54 -9.74 4.40
CA SER A 123 -7.78 -10.44 5.65
C SER A 123 -6.74 -10.13 6.71
N VAL A 124 -7.11 -10.36 7.96
CA VAL A 124 -6.25 -10.19 9.13
C VAL A 124 -5.55 -11.52 9.45
N LYS A 125 -4.22 -11.49 9.53
CA LYS A 125 -3.41 -12.65 9.91
C LYS A 125 -3.36 -12.80 11.42
N ARG A 126 -3.80 -13.96 11.90
CA ARG A 126 -3.71 -14.38 13.30
C ARG A 126 -2.44 -15.21 13.52
N GLY A 127 -1.87 -15.14 14.72
CA GLY A 127 -0.73 -15.97 15.13
C GLY A 127 0.66 -15.39 14.89
N THR A 128 0.78 -14.23 14.23
CA THR A 128 2.03 -13.47 14.24
C THR A 128 2.07 -12.59 15.47
N TYR A 129 2.86 -12.97 16.48
CA TYR A 129 3.06 -12.15 17.67
C TYR A 129 4.06 -11.04 17.37
N CYS A 130 3.58 -9.82 17.15
CA CYS A 130 4.40 -8.62 16.97
C CYS A 130 4.52 -7.78 18.24
N GLY A 131 4.05 -8.28 19.40
CA GLY A 131 4.03 -7.52 20.66
C GLY A 131 3.11 -6.28 20.62
N SER A 132 2.19 -6.23 19.65
CA SER A 132 1.25 -5.12 19.44
C SER A 132 -0.19 -5.50 19.81
N ASP A 133 -1.00 -4.50 20.12
CA ASP A 133 -2.47 -4.61 20.22
C ASP A 133 -3.17 -4.71 18.86
N ARG A 134 -2.40 -4.56 17.76
CA ARG A 134 -2.85 -4.66 16.37
C ARG A 134 -2.42 -5.98 15.72
N TYR A 135 -3.20 -6.40 14.74
CA TYR A 135 -2.95 -7.56 13.88
C TYR A 135 -2.63 -7.10 12.46
N LEU A 136 -1.80 -7.88 11.76
CA LEU A 136 -1.38 -7.57 10.41
C LEU A 136 -2.53 -7.76 9.41
N ILE A 137 -2.74 -6.76 8.55
CA ILE A 137 -3.59 -6.87 7.36
C ILE A 137 -2.77 -7.42 6.20
N ILE A 138 -3.37 -8.34 5.45
CA ILE A 138 -2.82 -8.89 4.22
C ILE A 138 -3.79 -8.61 3.09
N GLY A 139 -3.31 -7.90 2.06
CA GLY A 139 -4.00 -7.78 0.78
C GLY A 139 -3.39 -8.73 -0.26
N LYS A 140 -4.23 -9.49 -0.98
CA LYS A 140 -3.81 -10.28 -2.15
C LYS A 140 -4.22 -9.54 -3.41
N ILE A 141 -3.24 -9.19 -4.25
CA ILE A 141 -3.47 -8.41 -5.46
C ILE A 141 -2.96 -9.18 -6.67
N LYS A 142 -3.77 -9.26 -7.72
CA LYS A 142 -3.44 -9.88 -9.00
C LYS A 142 -3.24 -8.81 -10.06
N LEU A 143 -1.99 -8.55 -10.41
CA LEU A 143 -1.63 -7.62 -11.48
C LEU A 143 -1.33 -8.37 -12.79
N LYS A 144 -1.70 -7.76 -13.92
CA LYS A 144 -1.31 -8.21 -15.26
C LYS A 144 -0.52 -7.09 -15.94
N PRO A 145 0.76 -6.89 -15.58
CA PRO A 145 1.56 -5.84 -16.20
C PRO A 145 1.68 -6.11 -17.71
N LYS A 146 1.67 -5.05 -18.52
CA LYS A 146 2.11 -5.16 -19.92
C LYS A 146 3.55 -5.66 -19.89
N LYS A 147 3.90 -6.59 -20.80
CA LYS A 147 5.30 -6.99 -20.99
C LYS A 147 6.10 -5.71 -21.22
N ALA A 148 7.08 -5.45 -20.35
CA ALA A 148 8.07 -4.43 -20.65
C ALA A 148 8.65 -4.74 -22.04
N PRO A 149 8.94 -3.74 -22.87
CA PRO A 149 9.75 -3.96 -24.06
C PRO A 149 10.97 -4.75 -23.60
N LYS A 150 11.34 -5.81 -24.32
CA LYS A 150 12.66 -6.42 -24.09
C LYS A 150 13.64 -5.26 -24.16
N MET A 151 14.30 -4.95 -23.05
CA MET A 151 15.42 -4.04 -23.08
C MET A 151 16.35 -4.62 -24.13
N ASN A 152 16.45 -3.97 -25.30
CA ASN A 152 17.24 -4.51 -26.39
C ASN A 152 18.61 -4.87 -25.81
N GLU A 153 19.08 -6.10 -26.01
CA GLU A 153 20.42 -6.52 -25.57
C GLU A 153 21.51 -5.55 -26.05
N LEU A 154 21.20 -4.70 -27.04
CA LEU A 154 21.98 -3.55 -27.50
C LEU A 154 22.35 -2.52 -26.42
N SER A 155 21.67 -2.46 -25.26
CA SER A 155 22.08 -1.57 -24.15
C SER A 155 22.96 -2.24 -23.10
N ARG A 156 23.08 -3.58 -23.11
CA ARG A 156 24.16 -4.23 -22.38
C ARG A 156 25.42 -3.98 -23.19
N LYS A 157 26.23 -2.99 -22.76
CA LYS A 157 27.62 -2.87 -23.23
C LYS A 157 28.32 -4.20 -22.97
N THR A 158 28.41 -5.03 -24.00
CA THR A 158 29.22 -6.23 -24.00
C THR A 158 30.63 -5.81 -24.36
N PHE A 159 31.55 -5.98 -23.41
CA PHE A 159 32.95 -5.75 -23.68
C PHE A 159 33.52 -6.99 -24.36
N ASP A 160 34.29 -6.80 -25.43
CA ASP A 160 35.02 -7.90 -26.06
C ASP A 160 36.20 -8.30 -25.16
N LEU A 161 35.89 -9.16 -24.18
CA LEU A 161 36.87 -9.68 -23.22
C LEU A 161 37.91 -10.59 -23.90
N GLN A 162 37.67 -11.10 -25.12
CA GLN A 162 38.65 -11.93 -25.81
C GLN A 162 39.88 -11.12 -26.21
N ARG A 163 39.72 -9.83 -26.50
CA ARG A 163 40.84 -8.93 -26.81
C ARG A 163 41.79 -8.74 -25.62
N LEU A 164 41.34 -8.97 -24.39
CA LEU A 164 42.21 -8.93 -23.20
C LEU A 164 43.12 -10.18 -23.08
N LYS A 165 42.96 -11.19 -23.94
CA LYS A 165 43.92 -12.30 -24.05
C LYS A 165 45.25 -11.86 -24.69
N ASP A 166 45.22 -10.81 -25.52
CA ASP A 166 46.45 -10.19 -26.04
C ASP A 166 47.17 -9.43 -24.92
N LYS A 167 48.43 -9.79 -24.70
CA LYS A 167 49.28 -9.23 -23.63
C LYS A 167 49.46 -7.71 -23.75
N LYS A 168 49.58 -7.17 -24.97
CA LYS A 168 49.72 -5.72 -25.23
C LYS A 168 48.43 -4.97 -24.91
N ILE A 169 47.29 -5.51 -25.35
CA ILE A 169 45.97 -4.90 -25.11
C ILE A 169 45.66 -4.89 -23.61
N ARG A 170 45.93 -6.01 -22.92
CA ARG A 170 45.75 -6.13 -21.47
C ARG A 170 46.61 -5.16 -20.68
N GLN A 171 47.88 -5.00 -21.06
CA GLN A 171 48.77 -4.03 -20.40
C GLN A 171 48.29 -2.60 -20.58
N LYS A 172 47.92 -2.20 -21.81
CA LYS A 172 47.37 -0.87 -22.08
C LYS A 172 46.10 -0.61 -21.28
N PHE A 173 45.17 -1.57 -21.25
CA PHE A 173 43.94 -1.47 -20.46
C PHE A 173 44.23 -1.27 -18.96
N ASN A 174 45.11 -2.09 -18.38
CA ASN A 174 45.46 -1.99 -16.96
C ASN A 174 46.11 -0.64 -16.60
N THR A 175 46.97 -0.11 -17.47
CA THR A 175 47.60 1.20 -17.27
C THR A 175 46.57 2.32 -17.26
N GLU A 176 45.64 2.31 -18.22
CA GLU A 176 44.59 3.34 -18.31
C GLU A 176 43.59 3.26 -17.15
N VAL A 177 43.21 2.05 -16.72
CA VAL A 177 42.36 1.86 -15.53
C VAL A 177 43.05 2.39 -14.28
N LYS A 178 44.34 2.06 -14.07
CA LYS A 178 45.11 2.56 -12.92
C LYS A 178 45.17 4.08 -12.90
N LYS A 179 45.53 4.72 -14.02
CA LYS A 179 45.57 6.19 -14.13
C LYS A 179 44.25 6.82 -13.70
N LYS A 180 43.12 6.26 -14.17
CA LYS A 180 41.78 6.78 -13.92
C LYS A 180 41.35 6.62 -12.47
N ILE A 181 41.76 5.53 -11.81
CA ILE A 181 41.51 5.33 -10.37
C ILE A 181 42.32 6.35 -9.55
N THR A 182 43.61 6.52 -9.85
CA THR A 182 44.47 7.47 -9.13
C THR A 182 44.17 8.94 -9.41
N SER A 183 43.56 9.29 -10.56
CA SER A 183 43.18 10.68 -10.86
C SER A 183 41.89 11.14 -10.19
N THR A 184 41.21 10.24 -9.47
CA THR A 184 39.94 10.52 -8.79
C THR A 184 40.08 10.45 -7.25
N SER A 185 41.32 10.41 -6.76
CA SER A 185 41.72 10.53 -5.35
C SER A 185 42.58 11.77 -5.19
#